data_AF-A0A7C6KXC7-F1
#
_entry.id   AF-A0A7C6KXC7-F1
#
_cell.length_a   1.000
_cell.length_b   1.000
_cell.length_c   1.000
_cell.angle_alpha   90.00
_cell.angle_beta   90.00
_cell.angle_gamma   90.00
#
_symmetry.space_group_name_H-M   'P 1'
#
loop_
_entity.id
_entity.type
_entity.pdbx_description
1 polymer ?
#
loop_
_entity_poly.entity_id
_entity_poly.type
_entity_poly.pdbx_seq_one_letter_code
_entity_poly.pdbx_strand_id
1 'polypeptide(L)'
;MYFNYDYGEEGDRLIPLLRISESDRRYLLEQKGVEFLSKLEKDVDLFNAAVERIGKEYPDLISPTVMFRAIDYPGYFKAQKKFLGICKVKLDQIVGDSWVNIPLKVRKTEEKYAHLAHYPRTEKLLRVLQEMLGLRPKKSRPIDLVKINEHYFVDDGSHRIYAARLLKMDEIEANVIEYDYEGLKSRLKLLNHNGKICLGVEKENKVGAYEKIVISPEAVEILRKVHRIEEINL
;
A
#
# COMPACT_ATOMS: atom_id res chain seq x y z
N MET A 1 -19.48 2.34 22.96
CA MET A 1 -19.33 1.46 21.77
C MET A 1 -20.72 0.89 21.55
N TYR A 2 -21.35 1.14 20.39
CA TYR A 2 -22.81 0.99 20.18
C TYR A 2 -23.20 -0.24 19.35
N PHE A 3 -22.29 -1.19 19.18
CA PHE A 3 -22.48 -2.29 18.24
C PHE A 3 -22.45 -3.63 18.94
N ASN A 4 -23.39 -4.48 18.53
CA ASN A 4 -23.29 -5.91 18.72
C ASN A 4 -22.71 -6.56 17.46
N TYR A 5 -22.05 -7.70 17.65
CA TYR A 5 -21.51 -8.51 16.56
C TYR A 5 -22.49 -9.64 16.26
N ASP A 6 -22.90 -9.76 15.00
CA ASP A 6 -23.65 -10.90 14.49
C ASP A 6 -22.68 -11.82 13.74
N TYR A 7 -22.67 -13.10 14.08
CA TYR A 7 -21.83 -14.09 13.40
C TYR A 7 -22.73 -14.79 12.38
N GLY A 8 -22.41 -14.68 11.07
CA GLY A 8 -23.16 -15.40 10.04
C GLY A 8 -23.14 -16.93 10.23
N GLU A 9 -24.01 -17.66 9.54
CA GLU A 9 -24.02 -19.14 9.61
C GLU A 9 -22.76 -19.78 8.99
N GLU A 10 -22.41 -20.97 9.52
CA GLU A 10 -21.10 -21.59 9.64
C GLU A 10 -20.21 -21.71 8.37
N GLY A 11 -18.91 -21.47 8.58
CA GLY A 11 -17.83 -21.83 7.66
C GLY A 11 -16.50 -21.13 7.99
N ASP A 12 -15.70 -21.75 8.88
CA ASP A 12 -14.28 -21.55 9.28
C ASP A 12 -13.61 -20.16 9.38
N ARG A 13 -14.26 -19.07 9.00
CA ARG A 13 -13.92 -17.68 9.37
C ARG A 13 -15.19 -16.84 9.37
N LEU A 14 -16.00 -16.96 10.42
CA LEU A 14 -17.12 -16.05 10.62
C LEU A 14 -16.58 -14.65 10.95
N ILE A 15 -16.54 -13.78 9.94
CA ILE A 15 -16.23 -12.36 10.13
C ILE A 15 -17.52 -11.70 10.64
N PRO A 16 -17.50 -11.06 11.82
CA PRO A 16 -18.73 -10.59 12.42
C PRO A 16 -19.25 -9.33 11.72
N LEU A 17 -20.56 -9.29 11.49
CA LEU A 17 -21.29 -8.13 11.00
C LEU A 17 -21.67 -7.22 12.17
N LEU A 18 -21.75 -5.92 11.91
CA LEU A 18 -22.19 -4.94 12.90
C LEU A 18 -23.70 -4.77 12.83
N ARG A 19 -24.33 -4.68 14.01
CA ARG A 19 -25.73 -4.32 14.16
C ARG A 19 -25.92 -3.31 15.28
N ILE A 20 -26.83 -2.37 15.06
CA ILE A 20 -27.33 -1.44 16.08
C ILE A 20 -28.54 -2.12 16.73
N SER A 21 -28.53 -2.30 18.05
CA SER A 21 -29.66 -2.88 18.77
C SER A 21 -30.86 -1.93 18.75
N GLU A 22 -32.09 -2.44 18.86
CA GLU A 22 -33.29 -1.58 18.96
C GLU A 22 -33.23 -0.63 20.16
N SER A 23 -32.65 -1.07 21.28
CA SER A 23 -32.42 -0.22 22.45
C SER A 23 -31.42 0.91 22.16
N ASP A 24 -30.29 0.60 21.52
CA ASP A 24 -29.30 1.62 21.15
C ASP A 24 -29.87 2.58 20.10
N ARG A 25 -30.68 2.07 19.17
CA ARG A 25 -31.32 2.85 18.12
C ARG A 25 -32.26 3.90 18.71
N ARG A 26 -33.13 3.51 19.65
CA ARG A 26 -34.02 4.45 20.37
C ARG A 26 -33.21 5.49 21.15
N TYR A 27 -32.21 5.04 21.90
CA TYR A 27 -31.34 5.94 22.66
C TYR A 27 -30.61 6.96 21.77
N LEU A 28 -30.02 6.52 20.66
CA LEU A 28 -29.30 7.39 19.72
C LEU A 28 -30.24 8.36 19.01
N LEU A 29 -31.45 7.92 18.65
CA LEU A 29 -32.47 8.78 18.07
C LEU A 29 -32.86 9.92 19.03
N GLU A 30 -33.08 9.61 20.31
CA GLU A 30 -33.42 10.59 21.35
C GLU A 30 -32.25 11.55 21.65
N GLN A 31 -31.01 11.05 21.72
CA GLN A 31 -29.86 11.83 22.18
C GLN A 31 -29.11 12.58 21.07
N LYS A 32 -29.16 12.08 19.83
CA LYS A 32 -28.36 12.58 18.69
C LYS A 32 -29.20 12.95 17.47
N GLY A 33 -30.48 12.57 17.44
CA GLY A 33 -31.40 12.89 16.37
C GLY A 33 -31.29 11.97 15.16
N VAL A 34 -32.22 12.16 14.22
CA VAL A 34 -32.42 11.33 13.03
C VAL A 34 -31.20 11.37 12.10
N GLU A 35 -30.59 12.54 11.88
CA GLU A 35 -29.46 12.69 10.96
C GLU A 35 -28.23 11.88 11.39
N PHE A 36 -27.91 11.90 12.69
CA PHE A 36 -26.82 11.10 13.24
C PHE A 36 -27.09 9.61 13.07
N LEU A 37 -28.30 9.16 13.42
CA LEU A 37 -28.67 7.75 13.31
C LEU A 37 -28.63 7.27 11.85
N SER A 38 -29.17 8.05 10.92
CA SER A 38 -29.15 7.71 9.49
C SER A 38 -27.72 7.60 8.93
N LYS A 39 -26.83 8.51 9.32
CA LYS A 39 -25.41 8.41 8.95
C LYS A 39 -24.77 7.16 9.53
N LEU A 40 -25.04 6.86 10.81
CA LEU A 40 -24.50 5.69 11.49
C LEU A 40 -24.96 4.38 10.85
N GLU A 41 -26.25 4.26 10.53
CA GLU A 41 -26.83 3.12 9.82
C GLU A 41 -26.14 2.94 8.45
N LYS A 42 -25.96 4.01 7.69
CA LYS A 42 -25.22 3.99 6.42
C LYS A 42 -23.76 3.54 6.59
N ASP A 43 -23.07 4.03 7.62
CA ASP A 43 -21.68 3.65 7.90
C ASP A 43 -21.60 2.16 8.31
N VAL A 44 -22.60 1.64 9.04
CA VAL A 44 -22.74 0.20 9.36
C VAL A 44 -22.99 -0.63 8.11
N ASP A 45 -23.88 -0.19 7.22
CA ASP A 45 -24.16 -0.90 5.96
C ASP A 45 -22.92 -0.97 5.06
N LEU A 46 -22.14 0.12 4.99
CA LEU A 46 -20.87 0.14 4.27
C LEU A 46 -19.85 -0.83 4.87
N PHE A 47 -19.77 -0.92 6.20
CA PHE A 47 -18.92 -1.90 6.88
C PHE A 47 -19.33 -3.32 6.54
N ASN A 48 -20.62 -3.66 6.69
CA ASN A 48 -21.15 -4.99 6.45
C ASN A 48 -20.95 -5.40 4.99
N ALA A 49 -21.24 -4.51 4.03
CA ALA A 49 -21.01 -4.76 2.61
C ALA A 49 -19.52 -4.97 2.28
N ALA A 50 -18.61 -4.29 2.97
CA ALA A 50 -17.17 -4.52 2.82
C ALA A 50 -16.73 -5.87 3.41
N VAL A 51 -17.29 -6.26 4.56
CA VAL A 51 -17.04 -7.56 5.20
C VAL A 51 -17.57 -8.71 4.36
N GLU A 52 -18.78 -8.60 3.82
CA GLU A 52 -19.38 -9.62 2.95
C GLU A 52 -18.54 -9.87 1.69
N ARG A 53 -17.93 -8.83 1.12
CA ARG A 53 -17.01 -8.96 -0.02
C ARG A 53 -15.74 -9.75 0.30
N ILE A 54 -15.32 -9.82 1.56
CA ILE A 54 -14.17 -10.64 1.98
C ILE A 54 -14.55 -12.13 1.95
N GLY A 55 -15.84 -12.49 2.03
CA GLY A 55 -16.35 -13.85 1.86
C GLY A 55 -15.51 -14.93 2.54
N LYS A 56 -15.26 -16.04 1.82
CA LYS A 56 -14.32 -17.10 2.23
C LYS A 56 -12.85 -16.74 1.96
N GLU A 57 -12.61 -15.86 0.99
CA GLU A 57 -11.27 -15.46 0.54
C GLU A 57 -11.20 -13.97 0.21
N TYR A 58 -10.11 -13.33 0.63
CA TYR A 58 -9.83 -11.93 0.34
C TYR A 58 -9.80 -11.65 -1.16
N PRO A 59 -10.68 -10.79 -1.72
CA PRO A 59 -10.65 -10.44 -3.13
C PRO A 59 -9.35 -9.72 -3.50
N ASP A 60 -8.91 -9.92 -4.74
CA ASP A 60 -7.77 -9.21 -5.31
C ASP A 60 -8.22 -7.80 -5.76
N LEU A 61 -7.86 -6.79 -4.99
CA LEU A 61 -8.29 -5.39 -5.18
C LEU A 61 -7.12 -4.54 -5.66
N ILE A 62 -6.49 -4.96 -6.75
CA ILE A 62 -5.18 -4.44 -7.15
C ILE A 62 -5.36 -3.28 -8.13
N SER A 63 -4.43 -2.32 -8.09
CA SER A 63 -4.17 -1.46 -9.25
C SER A 63 -3.80 -2.32 -10.47
N PRO A 64 -4.28 -1.98 -11.69
CA PRO A 64 -3.92 -2.70 -12.91
C PRO A 64 -2.41 -2.70 -13.21
N THR A 65 -1.65 -1.81 -12.56
CA THR A 65 -0.21 -1.65 -12.76
C THR A 65 0.56 -2.22 -11.56
N VAL A 66 1.42 -3.20 -11.83
CA VAL A 66 2.34 -3.78 -10.84
C VAL A 66 3.76 -3.28 -11.14
N MET A 67 4.39 -2.67 -10.14
CA MET A 67 5.77 -2.17 -10.19
C MET A 67 6.50 -2.55 -8.91
N PHE A 68 7.82 -2.54 -8.92
CA PHE A 68 8.67 -2.87 -7.77
C PHE A 68 9.77 -1.84 -7.64
N ARG A 69 9.89 -1.15 -6.50
CA ARG A 69 10.93 -0.10 -6.33
C ARG A 69 12.32 -0.66 -6.57
N ALA A 70 12.58 -1.89 -6.14
CA ALA A 70 13.89 -2.54 -6.31
C ALA A 70 14.26 -2.83 -7.77
N ILE A 71 13.27 -2.89 -8.67
CA ILE A 71 13.45 -3.26 -10.09
C ILE A 71 13.31 -2.03 -10.99
N ASP A 72 12.23 -1.27 -10.81
CA ASP A 72 11.90 -0.10 -11.63
C ASP A 72 12.65 1.17 -11.19
N TYR A 73 13.02 1.25 -9.91
CA TYR A 73 13.71 2.41 -9.32
C TYR A 73 14.92 1.99 -8.47
N PRO A 74 15.84 1.17 -9.00
CA PRO A 74 16.94 0.65 -8.21
C PRO A 74 17.83 1.78 -7.69
N GLY A 75 18.20 1.69 -6.41
CA GLY A 75 19.03 2.69 -5.75
C GLY A 75 18.31 3.98 -5.34
N TYR A 76 16.98 4.09 -5.50
CA TYR A 76 16.23 5.32 -5.22
C TYR A 76 16.51 5.94 -3.83
N PHE A 77 16.80 5.12 -2.82
CA PHE A 77 17.11 5.57 -1.46
C PHE A 77 18.40 6.40 -1.35
N LYS A 78 19.19 6.48 -2.43
CA LYS A 78 20.35 7.38 -2.58
C LYS A 78 20.00 8.72 -3.21
N ALA A 79 18.80 8.87 -3.77
CA ALA A 79 18.34 10.14 -4.32
C ALA A 79 18.11 11.17 -3.21
N GLN A 80 18.11 12.45 -3.60
CA GLN A 80 17.64 13.50 -2.70
C GLN A 80 16.15 13.28 -2.40
N LYS A 81 15.77 13.54 -1.15
CA LYS A 81 14.41 13.32 -0.67
C LYS A 81 13.77 14.62 -0.21
N LYS A 82 12.47 14.75 -0.46
CA LYS A 82 11.62 15.87 -0.05
C LYS A 82 10.39 15.35 0.69
N PHE A 83 10.11 15.92 1.86
CA PHE A 83 8.89 15.63 2.59
C PHE A 83 7.76 16.51 2.03
N LEU A 84 6.73 15.87 1.46
CA LEU A 84 5.54 16.57 0.97
C LEU A 84 4.47 16.74 2.05
N GLY A 85 4.59 16.01 3.17
CA GLY A 85 3.62 16.05 4.27
C GLY A 85 2.38 15.23 3.97
N ILE A 86 1.26 15.58 4.62
CA ILE A 86 -0.02 14.89 4.45
C ILE A 86 -0.71 15.43 3.19
N CYS A 87 -1.01 14.54 2.23
CA CYS A 87 -1.83 14.85 1.06
C CYS A 87 -2.82 13.73 0.76
N LYS A 88 -3.83 14.04 -0.07
CA LYS A 88 -4.71 13.02 -0.63
C LYS A 88 -4.08 12.43 -1.89
N VAL A 89 -4.06 11.11 -1.98
CA VAL A 89 -3.49 10.37 -3.12
C VAL A 89 -4.57 9.45 -3.67
N LYS A 90 -4.73 9.43 -4.99
CA LYS A 90 -5.68 8.52 -5.64
C LYS A 90 -5.23 7.07 -5.47
N LEU A 91 -6.16 6.18 -5.16
CA LEU A 91 -5.87 4.79 -4.85
C LEU A 91 -5.35 3.98 -6.05
N ASP A 92 -5.66 4.44 -7.27
CA ASP A 92 -5.20 3.86 -8.54
C ASP A 92 -3.73 4.20 -8.84
N GLN A 93 -3.23 5.33 -8.35
CA GLN A 93 -1.83 5.77 -8.45
C GLN A 93 -0.89 5.05 -7.48
N ILE A 94 -1.43 4.36 -6.46
CA ILE A 94 -0.65 3.59 -5.50
C ILE A 94 -0.37 2.19 -6.06
N VAL A 95 0.89 1.98 -6.45
CA VAL A 95 1.39 0.78 -7.11
C VAL A 95 2.39 0.03 -6.23
N GLY A 96 2.58 -1.25 -6.54
CA GLY A 96 3.77 -2.01 -6.12
C GLY A 96 4.00 -2.26 -4.62
N ASP A 97 5.13 -2.92 -4.36
CA ASP A 97 5.82 -3.25 -3.08
C ASP A 97 4.96 -3.47 -1.83
N SER A 98 3.79 -4.07 -2.02
CA SER A 98 2.91 -4.45 -0.93
C SER A 98 2.05 -5.60 -1.41
N TRP A 99 1.71 -6.50 -0.49
CA TRP A 99 0.80 -7.61 -0.76
C TRP A 99 -0.57 -7.14 -1.31
N VAL A 100 -0.92 -5.87 -1.08
CA VAL A 100 -2.16 -5.23 -1.57
C VAL A 100 -2.11 -4.88 -3.06
N ASN A 101 -0.92 -4.81 -3.65
CA ASN A 101 -0.67 -4.33 -5.00
C ASN A 101 -0.05 -5.41 -5.91
N ILE A 102 0.00 -6.67 -5.47
CA ILE A 102 0.55 -7.78 -6.25
C ILE A 102 -0.46 -8.93 -6.28
N PRO A 103 -0.80 -9.47 -7.47
CA PRO A 103 -1.74 -10.58 -7.63
C PRO A 103 -1.47 -11.73 -6.69
N LEU A 104 -2.52 -12.22 -6.01
CA LEU A 104 -2.39 -13.35 -5.11
C LEU A 104 -1.73 -14.56 -5.80
N LYS A 105 -2.10 -14.81 -7.05
CA LYS A 105 -1.50 -15.87 -7.88
C LYS A 105 0.01 -15.69 -7.97
N VAL A 106 0.47 -14.49 -8.37
CA VAL A 106 1.89 -14.13 -8.48
C VAL A 106 2.61 -14.35 -7.14
N ARG A 107 2.02 -13.88 -6.04
CA ARG A 107 2.60 -14.06 -4.70
C ARG A 107 2.74 -15.53 -4.29
N LYS A 108 1.81 -16.40 -4.68
CA LYS A 108 1.81 -17.82 -4.34
C LYS A 108 2.69 -18.66 -5.26
N THR A 109 2.84 -18.29 -6.52
CA THR A 109 3.54 -19.12 -7.54
C THR A 109 4.98 -18.69 -7.77
N GLU A 110 5.34 -17.44 -7.51
CA GLU A 110 6.69 -16.94 -7.74
C GLU A 110 7.47 -16.83 -6.43
N GLU A 111 8.53 -17.63 -6.30
CA GLU A 111 9.36 -17.71 -5.09
C GLU A 111 9.86 -16.33 -4.62
N LYS A 112 10.25 -15.46 -5.56
CA LYS A 112 10.66 -14.08 -5.26
C LYS A 112 9.60 -13.23 -4.54
N TYR A 113 8.31 -13.55 -4.69
CA TYR A 113 7.20 -12.86 -4.04
C TYR A 113 6.50 -13.68 -2.96
N ALA A 114 7.00 -14.88 -2.66
CA ALA A 114 6.43 -15.76 -1.64
C ALA A 114 6.34 -15.08 -0.26
N HIS A 115 7.31 -14.21 0.06
CA HIS A 115 7.32 -13.41 1.29
C HIS A 115 6.17 -12.39 1.40
N LEU A 116 5.48 -12.09 0.28
CA LEU A 116 4.33 -11.19 0.23
C LEU A 116 2.99 -11.94 0.17
N ALA A 117 2.99 -13.29 0.08
CA ALA A 117 1.81 -14.13 -0.05
C ALA A 117 0.86 -14.12 1.16
N HIS A 118 1.18 -13.36 2.20
CA HIS A 118 0.36 -13.22 3.38
C HIS A 118 -0.91 -12.42 3.08
N TYR A 119 -2.04 -12.93 3.57
CA TYR A 119 -3.29 -12.18 3.64
C TYR A 119 -3.24 -11.14 4.76
N PRO A 120 -4.09 -10.10 4.71
CA PRO A 120 -4.25 -9.21 5.84
C PRO A 120 -4.71 -10.00 7.07
N ARG A 121 -4.12 -9.67 8.23
CA ARG A 121 -4.69 -10.07 9.53
C ARG A 121 -6.11 -9.52 9.66
N THR A 122 -7.11 -10.40 9.72
CA THR A 122 -8.54 -10.06 9.70
C THR A 122 -8.89 -9.02 10.76
N GLU A 123 -8.54 -9.23 12.03
CA GLU A 123 -8.82 -8.27 13.11
C GLU A 123 -8.26 -6.87 12.85
N LYS A 124 -7.05 -6.78 12.28
CA LYS A 124 -6.43 -5.51 11.93
C LYS A 124 -7.21 -4.82 10.81
N LEU A 125 -7.69 -5.59 9.82
CA LEU A 125 -8.52 -5.05 8.73
C LEU A 125 -9.87 -4.55 9.23
N LEU A 126 -10.59 -5.34 10.03
CA LEU A 126 -11.89 -4.95 10.59
C LEU A 126 -11.77 -3.69 11.44
N ARG A 127 -10.71 -3.61 12.28
CA ARG A 127 -10.43 -2.40 13.04
C ARG A 127 -10.24 -1.20 12.12
N VAL A 128 -9.46 -1.34 11.05
CA VAL A 128 -9.22 -0.25 10.10
C VAL A 128 -10.50 0.18 9.39
N LEU A 129 -11.37 -0.76 8.96
CA LEU A 129 -12.67 -0.44 8.38
C LEU A 129 -13.52 0.40 9.35
N GLN A 130 -13.59 0.00 10.62
CA GLN A 130 -14.29 0.78 11.66
C GLN A 130 -13.67 2.16 11.89
N GLU A 131 -12.33 2.27 11.90
CA GLU A 131 -11.60 3.53 12.06
C GLU A 131 -11.83 4.49 10.87
N MET A 132 -11.95 3.96 9.64
CA MET A 132 -12.22 4.75 8.43
C MET A 132 -13.65 5.25 8.35
N LEU A 133 -14.62 4.44 8.79
CA LEU A 133 -16.04 4.77 8.80
C LEU A 133 -16.46 5.58 10.04
N GLY A 134 -15.54 5.87 10.97
CA GLY A 134 -15.85 6.60 12.20
C GLY A 134 -16.69 5.80 13.21
N LEU A 135 -16.79 4.48 13.03
CA LEU A 135 -17.48 3.56 13.94
C LEU A 135 -16.66 3.30 15.22
N ARG A 136 -15.41 3.78 15.25
CA ARG A 136 -14.52 3.74 16.43
C ARG A 136 -14.01 5.15 16.76
N PRO A 137 -13.78 5.48 18.06
CA PRO A 137 -13.29 6.82 18.44
C PRO A 137 -11.94 7.21 17.83
N LYS A 138 -11.12 6.21 17.49
CA LYS A 138 -9.82 6.42 16.89
C LYS A 138 -9.98 6.62 15.39
N LYS A 139 -9.52 7.77 14.88
CA LYS A 139 -9.45 8.01 13.43
C LYS A 139 -8.37 7.13 12.80
N SER A 140 -8.64 6.68 11.58
CA SER A 140 -7.61 6.08 10.73
C SER A 140 -6.46 7.09 10.54
N ARG A 141 -5.23 6.63 10.71
CA ARG A 141 -4.03 7.46 10.48
C ARG A 141 -3.72 7.50 8.97
N PRO A 142 -3.09 8.57 8.46
CA PRO A 142 -2.54 8.59 7.11
C PRO A 142 -1.59 7.41 6.87
N ILE A 143 -1.62 6.85 5.65
CA ILE A 143 -0.65 5.83 5.23
C ILE A 143 0.70 6.47 4.93
N ASP A 144 1.77 5.68 4.89
CA ASP A 144 3.09 6.20 4.53
C ASP A 144 3.43 5.75 3.11
N LEU A 145 3.69 6.72 2.24
CA LEU A 145 3.98 6.50 0.83
C LEU A 145 5.34 7.07 0.45
N VAL A 146 6.01 6.35 -0.45
CA VAL A 146 7.18 6.82 -1.18
C VAL A 146 6.73 7.22 -2.59
N LYS A 147 6.97 8.47 -2.98
CA LYS A 147 6.74 8.94 -4.36
C LYS A 147 8.06 8.91 -5.12
N ILE A 148 8.06 8.29 -6.30
CA ILE A 148 9.20 8.30 -7.24
C ILE A 148 8.63 8.61 -8.62
N ASN A 149 9.04 9.74 -9.20
CA ASN A 149 8.43 10.30 -10.40
C ASN A 149 6.90 10.39 -10.23
N GLU A 150 6.13 9.72 -11.10
CA GLU A 150 4.66 9.74 -11.07
C GLU A 150 4.03 8.60 -10.25
N HIS A 151 4.85 7.76 -9.61
CA HIS A 151 4.38 6.52 -8.96
C HIS A 151 4.44 6.63 -7.44
N TYR A 152 3.43 6.07 -6.77
CA TYR A 152 3.36 5.99 -5.32
C TYR A 152 3.50 4.55 -4.86
N PHE A 153 4.42 4.31 -3.94
CA PHE A 153 4.72 3.00 -3.37
C PHE A 153 4.38 2.99 -1.89
N VAL A 154 3.87 1.86 -1.41
CA VAL A 154 3.50 1.68 -0.01
C VAL A 154 4.74 1.45 0.83
N ASP A 155 4.92 2.25 1.87
CA ASP A 155 5.94 2.02 2.89
C ASP A 155 5.31 1.42 4.16
N ASP A 156 4.22 2.03 4.63
CA ASP A 156 3.34 1.45 5.66
C ASP A 156 1.87 1.71 5.36
N GLY A 157 1.01 0.80 5.83
CA GLY A 157 -0.44 0.96 5.78
C GLY A 157 -1.16 0.11 4.73
N SER A 158 -0.60 -1.04 4.31
CA SER A 158 -1.26 -1.95 3.35
C SER A 158 -2.70 -2.34 3.75
N HIS A 159 -2.97 -2.55 5.05
CA HIS A 159 -4.34 -2.80 5.55
C HIS A 159 -5.30 -1.63 5.29
N ARG A 160 -4.81 -0.39 5.38
CA ARG A 160 -5.59 0.83 5.14
C ARG A 160 -5.87 1.00 3.66
N ILE A 161 -4.91 0.73 2.80
CA ILE A 161 -5.13 0.73 1.35
C ILE A 161 -6.17 -0.32 0.98
N TYR A 162 -6.04 -1.54 1.49
CA TYR A 162 -6.98 -2.63 1.21
C TYR A 162 -8.40 -2.28 1.69
N ALA A 163 -8.53 -1.73 2.91
CA ALA A 163 -9.81 -1.27 3.45
C ALA A 163 -10.43 -0.15 2.60
N ALA A 164 -9.64 0.84 2.18
CA ALA A 164 -10.12 1.94 1.35
C ALA A 164 -10.62 1.44 -0.02
N ARG A 165 -9.95 0.45 -0.62
CA ARG A 165 -10.40 -0.19 -1.86
C ARG A 165 -11.66 -1.05 -1.65
N LEU A 166 -11.76 -1.77 -0.52
CA LEU A 166 -13.00 -2.47 -0.15
C LEU A 166 -14.18 -1.51 -0.02
N LEU A 167 -13.93 -0.32 0.54
CA LEU A 167 -14.92 0.76 0.67
C LEU A 167 -15.16 1.53 -0.63
N LYS A 168 -14.47 1.19 -1.74
CA LYS A 168 -14.55 1.90 -3.03
C LYS A 168 -14.29 3.40 -2.91
N MET A 169 -13.35 3.78 -2.06
CA MET A 169 -12.88 5.17 -1.98
C MET A 169 -12.07 5.52 -3.24
N ASP A 170 -12.06 6.79 -3.61
CA ASP A 170 -11.24 7.29 -4.73
C ASP A 170 -9.81 7.65 -4.27
N GLU A 171 -9.71 8.25 -3.08
CA GLU A 171 -8.47 8.80 -2.53
C GLU A 171 -8.26 8.37 -1.07
N ILE A 172 -7.01 8.41 -0.61
CA ILE A 172 -6.62 8.16 0.78
C ILE A 172 -5.62 9.22 1.26
N GLU A 173 -5.70 9.60 2.53
CA GLU A 173 -4.71 10.47 3.16
C GLU A 173 -3.38 9.73 3.37
N ALA A 174 -2.28 10.35 2.96
CA ALA A 174 -0.95 9.78 3.04
C ALA A 174 0.10 10.81 3.46
N ASN A 175 1.06 10.40 4.29
CA ASN A 175 2.34 11.08 4.43
C ASN A 175 3.22 10.68 3.25
N VAL A 176 3.68 11.65 2.46
CA VAL A 176 4.47 11.35 1.25
C VAL A 176 5.91 11.86 1.38
N ILE A 177 6.85 10.96 1.11
CA ILE A 177 8.26 11.30 0.89
C ILE A 177 8.55 11.10 -0.60
N GLU A 178 8.95 12.17 -1.28
CA GLU A 178 9.33 12.16 -2.69
C GLU A 178 10.84 12.00 -2.84
N TYR A 179 11.27 11.10 -3.73
CA TYR A 179 12.67 10.91 -4.11
C TYR A 179 12.90 11.39 -5.54
N ASP A 180 13.86 12.30 -5.72
CA ASP A 180 14.26 12.82 -7.02
C ASP A 180 15.15 11.81 -7.77
N TYR A 181 14.49 10.84 -8.39
CA TYR A 181 15.19 9.77 -9.10
C TYR A 181 15.86 10.26 -10.38
N GLU A 182 15.28 11.26 -11.06
CA GLU A 182 15.88 11.85 -12.26
C GLU A 182 17.23 12.52 -11.93
N GLY A 183 17.30 13.26 -10.82
CA GLY A 183 18.57 13.79 -10.32
C GLY A 183 19.60 12.71 -10.01
N LEU A 184 19.17 11.56 -9.48
CA LEU A 184 20.05 10.41 -9.20
C LEU A 184 20.57 9.73 -10.47
N LYS A 185 19.75 9.59 -11.53
CA LYS A 185 20.08 8.80 -12.73
C LYS A 185 21.42 9.15 -13.35
N SER A 186 21.76 10.44 -13.40
CA SER A 186 23.04 10.92 -13.97
C SER A 186 24.28 10.34 -13.27
N ARG A 187 24.13 9.96 -12.00
CA ARG A 187 25.19 9.41 -11.14
C ARG A 187 25.20 7.89 -11.10
N LEU A 188 24.19 7.24 -11.71
CA LEU A 188 24.12 5.79 -11.77
C LEU A 188 25.05 5.30 -12.88
N LYS A 189 25.82 4.25 -12.58
CA LYS A 189 26.60 3.48 -13.55
C LYS A 189 26.41 2.00 -13.29
N LEU A 190 26.39 1.20 -14.33
CA LEU A 190 26.52 -0.25 -14.19
C LEU A 190 28.01 -0.57 -14.07
N LEU A 191 28.41 -1.25 -13.02
CA LEU A 191 29.80 -1.61 -12.79
C LEU A 191 29.97 -3.11 -13.02
N ASN A 192 30.78 -3.47 -14.00
CA ASN A 192 31.13 -4.85 -14.30
C ASN A 192 32.43 -5.21 -13.60
N HIS A 193 32.35 -6.19 -12.69
CA HIS A 193 33.51 -6.72 -12.00
C HIS A 193 33.56 -8.24 -12.19
N ASN A 194 34.51 -8.70 -13.01
CA ASN A 194 34.69 -10.12 -13.35
C ASN A 194 33.39 -10.80 -13.84
N GLY A 195 32.63 -10.12 -14.70
CA GLY A 195 31.38 -10.63 -15.27
C GLY A 195 30.15 -10.48 -14.37
N LYS A 196 30.30 -9.91 -13.16
CA LYS A 196 29.17 -9.58 -12.28
C LYS A 196 28.86 -8.09 -12.36
N ILE A 197 27.62 -7.77 -12.73
CA ILE A 197 27.15 -6.40 -12.84
C ILE A 197 26.47 -5.98 -11.54
N CYS A 198 26.84 -4.80 -11.05
CA CYS A 198 26.18 -4.15 -9.91
C CYS A 198 25.87 -2.68 -10.24
N LEU A 199 25.02 -2.06 -9.42
CA LEU A 199 24.74 -0.63 -9.56
C LEU A 199 25.79 0.16 -8.77
N GLY A 200 26.55 0.99 -9.47
CA GLY A 200 27.40 2.03 -8.89
C GLY A 200 26.63 3.34 -8.78
N VAL A 201 26.69 3.97 -7.61
CA VAL A 201 26.24 5.36 -7.42
C VAL A 201 27.46 6.24 -7.20
N GLU A 202 27.69 7.18 -8.10
CA GLU A 202 28.82 8.11 -7.99
C GLU A 202 28.69 9.01 -6.77
N LYS A 203 29.78 9.15 -6.01
CA LYS A 203 29.86 10.02 -4.84
C LYS A 203 29.93 11.48 -5.27
N GLU A 204 29.13 12.34 -4.64
CA GLU A 204 28.99 13.77 -5.00
C GLU A 204 30.33 14.53 -5.02
N ASN A 205 31.27 14.16 -4.15
CA ASN A 205 32.52 14.88 -3.97
C ASN A 205 33.75 14.19 -4.61
N LYS A 206 33.56 13.12 -5.40
CA LYS A 206 34.69 12.40 -5.99
C LYS A 206 34.31 11.66 -7.28
N VAL A 207 34.70 12.26 -8.41
CA VAL A 207 34.52 11.68 -9.75
C VAL A 207 35.21 10.31 -9.83
N GLY A 208 34.50 9.33 -10.39
CA GLY A 208 35.00 7.96 -10.56
C GLY A 208 35.02 7.12 -9.28
N ALA A 209 34.53 7.65 -8.15
CA ALA A 209 34.35 6.87 -6.92
C ALA A 209 32.88 6.47 -6.75
N TYR A 210 32.61 5.16 -6.81
CA TYR A 210 31.28 4.62 -6.75
C TYR A 210 31.00 3.89 -5.43
N GLU A 211 29.81 4.09 -4.88
CA GLU A 211 29.22 3.19 -3.90
C GLU A 211 28.47 2.07 -4.63
N LYS A 212 28.80 0.81 -4.31
CA LYS A 212 28.19 -0.36 -4.96
C LYS A 212 26.92 -0.76 -4.24
N ILE A 213 25.86 -0.97 -5.01
CA ILE A 213 24.56 -1.47 -4.56
C ILE A 213 24.29 -2.78 -5.30
N VAL A 214 24.00 -3.82 -4.53
CA VAL A 214 23.54 -5.09 -5.09
C VAL A 214 22.11 -4.90 -5.57
N ILE A 215 21.88 -5.20 -6.85
CA ILE A 215 20.57 -5.12 -7.50
C ILE A 215 20.30 -6.43 -8.22
N SER A 216 19.04 -6.72 -8.51
CA SER A 216 18.67 -7.96 -9.21
C SER A 216 19.09 -7.90 -10.69
N PRO A 217 19.26 -9.05 -11.37
CA PRO A 217 19.50 -9.08 -12.81
C PRO A 217 18.44 -8.35 -13.63
N GLU A 218 17.17 -8.41 -13.22
CA GLU A 218 16.06 -7.69 -13.87
C GLU A 218 16.22 -6.18 -13.75
N ALA A 219 16.64 -5.69 -12.58
CA ALA A 219 16.93 -4.28 -12.38
C ALA A 219 18.10 -3.80 -13.27
N VAL A 220 19.14 -4.63 -13.45
CA VAL A 220 20.25 -4.35 -14.38
C VAL A 220 19.72 -4.20 -15.80
N GLU A 221 18.87 -5.12 -16.24
CA GLU A 221 18.30 -5.09 -17.59
C GLU A 221 17.43 -3.85 -17.82
N ILE A 222 16.63 -3.44 -16.84
CA ILE A 222 15.83 -2.21 -16.92
C ILE A 222 16.75 -0.98 -17.00
N LEU A 223 17.76 -0.88 -16.13
CA LEU A 223 18.70 0.24 -16.16
C LEU A 223 19.42 0.34 -17.51
N ARG A 224 19.80 -0.79 -18.10
CA ARG A 224 20.45 -0.85 -19.41
C ARG A 224 19.51 -0.47 -20.55
N LYS A 225 18.34 -1.10 -20.62
CA LYS A 225 17.44 -1.01 -21.79
C LYS A 225 16.51 0.20 -21.74
N VAL A 226 15.93 0.47 -20.57
CA VAL A 226 14.93 1.52 -20.37
C VAL A 226 15.61 2.84 -20.04
N HIS A 227 16.54 2.84 -19.08
CA HIS A 227 17.18 4.07 -18.61
C HIS A 227 18.49 4.40 -19.31
N ARG A 228 19.02 3.49 -20.15
CA ARG A 228 20.26 3.69 -20.92
C ARG A 228 21.45 4.07 -20.04
N ILE A 229 21.53 3.50 -18.84
CA ILE A 229 22.65 3.72 -17.91
C ILE A 229 23.91 3.07 -18.46
N GLU A 230 25.02 3.82 -18.46
CA GLU A 230 26.32 3.40 -18.98
C GLU A 230 26.95 2.29 -18.12
N GLU A 231 27.57 1.32 -18.79
CA GLU A 231 28.36 0.26 -18.15
C GLU A 231 29.86 0.58 -18.17
N ILE A 232 30.51 0.46 -17.02
CA ILE A 232 31.93 0.67 -16.81
C ILE A 232 32.57 -0.64 -16.38
N ASN A 233 33.66 -1.01 -17.06
CA ASN A 233 34.48 -2.17 -16.69
C ASN A 233 35.52 -1.75 -15.64
N LEU A 234 35.55 -2.44 -14.49
CA LEU A 234 36.47 -2.22 -13.38
C LEU A 234 37.42 -3.39 -13.15
#